data_AF-A0A353ZPD5-F1
#
_entry.id   AF-A0A353ZPD5-F1
#
_cell.length_a   1.000
_cell.length_b   1.000
_cell.length_c   1.000
_cell.angle_alpha   90.00
_cell.angle_beta   90.00
_cell.angle_gamma   90.00
#
_symmetry.space_group_name_H-M   'P 1'
#
loop_
_entity.id
_entity.type
_entity.pdbx_description
1 polymer ?
#
loop_
_entity_poly.entity_id
_entity_poly.type
_entity_poly.pdbx_seq_one_letter_code
_entity_poly.pdbx_strand_id
1 'polypeptide(L)'
;MGLHFFNPVAVLPLVEIIRTGNSDDVSLATACSLARLLGKTAVLVADTPGFAVNRILTRLFCELLQLIDNGADIELADHALDPLGLPMTPLTLLGFIGPAVQLHICETMHAAYPDRFYVSTSLAAIADARLRGYLDKSGTVLPEAAALLPAADVDSDADAIKIRILDALAEEVGLMLAEKVVSGPADIDLCMLLGANYPRHLGGLTPLLDQSGASRRIWGKDFHPGSGFAD
;
A
#
# COMPACT_ATOMS: atom_id res chain seq x y z
N MET A 1 14.69 -13.07 -12.79
CA MET A 1 14.79 -11.68 -12.28
C MET A 1 13.68 -10.85 -12.92
N GLY A 2 13.11 -9.91 -12.18
CA GLY A 2 12.16 -8.92 -12.68
C GLY A 2 12.65 -7.48 -12.49
N LEU A 3 12.12 -6.56 -13.29
CA LEU A 3 12.30 -5.12 -13.15
C LEU A 3 10.90 -4.49 -13.11
N HIS A 4 10.50 -3.98 -11.95
CA HIS A 4 9.20 -3.36 -11.76
C HIS A 4 9.36 -1.84 -11.67
N PHE A 5 8.86 -1.16 -12.71
CA PHE A 5 8.80 0.29 -12.81
C PHE A 5 7.44 0.81 -12.37
N PHE A 6 7.40 2.04 -11.89
CA PHE A 6 6.18 2.68 -11.40
C PHE A 6 5.70 3.76 -12.37
N ASN A 7 4.39 3.86 -12.58
CA ASN A 7 3.77 4.83 -13.48
C ASN A 7 3.54 6.18 -12.78
N PRO A 8 3.95 7.34 -13.35
CA PRO A 8 4.68 7.52 -14.61
C PRO A 8 6.17 7.16 -14.54
N VAL A 9 6.61 6.29 -15.45
CA VAL A 9 7.99 5.77 -15.49
C VAL A 9 9.03 6.87 -15.63
N ALA A 10 8.72 7.97 -16.31
CA ALA A 10 9.65 9.10 -16.43
C ALA A 10 9.82 9.90 -15.13
N VAL A 11 8.83 9.85 -14.23
CA VAL A 11 8.73 10.72 -13.04
C VAL A 11 9.13 9.96 -11.78
N LEU A 12 8.60 8.75 -11.59
CA LEU A 12 8.82 8.00 -10.34
C LEU A 12 10.24 7.42 -10.30
N PRO A 13 11.03 7.69 -9.26
CA PRO A 13 12.45 7.33 -9.21
C PRO A 13 12.73 5.87 -8.86
N LEU A 14 11.73 5.12 -8.36
CA LEU A 14 11.93 3.73 -7.91
C LEU A 14 11.93 2.73 -9.06
N VAL A 15 12.78 1.71 -8.92
CA VAL A 15 12.64 0.41 -9.60
C VAL A 15 12.83 -0.70 -8.55
N GLU A 16 11.86 -1.59 -8.43
CA GLU A 16 12.08 -2.83 -7.67
C GLU A 16 12.76 -3.85 -8.59
N ILE A 17 13.88 -4.42 -8.13
CA ILE A 17 14.60 -5.49 -8.80
C ILE A 17 14.23 -6.79 -8.09
N ILE A 18 13.51 -7.66 -8.79
CA ILE A 18 12.93 -8.87 -8.21
C ILE A 18 13.90 -10.04 -8.36
N ARG A 19 14.37 -10.58 -7.23
CA ARG A 19 15.18 -11.80 -7.18
C ARG A 19 14.28 -13.03 -7.21
N THR A 20 14.27 -13.72 -8.34
CA THR A 20 13.64 -15.05 -8.52
C THR A 20 14.61 -16.16 -8.14
N GLY A 21 14.12 -17.40 -7.94
CA GLY A 21 14.97 -18.56 -7.64
C GLY A 21 16.09 -18.85 -8.65
N ASN A 22 15.91 -18.46 -9.91
CA ASN A 22 16.91 -18.63 -10.98
C ASN A 22 17.79 -17.39 -11.24
N SER A 23 17.75 -16.36 -10.38
CA SER A 23 18.54 -15.13 -10.60
C SER A 23 19.91 -15.23 -9.94
N ASP A 24 20.98 -15.10 -10.72
CA ASP A 24 22.35 -14.97 -10.19
C ASP A 24 22.72 -13.53 -9.83
N ASP A 25 23.78 -13.36 -9.04
CA ASP A 25 24.21 -12.04 -8.57
C ASP A 25 24.76 -11.15 -9.68
N VAL A 26 25.29 -11.74 -10.76
CA VAL A 26 25.78 -10.99 -11.93
C VAL A 26 24.61 -10.32 -12.65
N SER A 27 23.52 -11.05 -12.87
CA SER A 27 22.29 -10.56 -13.48
C SER A 27 21.67 -9.44 -12.66
N LEU A 28 21.62 -9.60 -11.33
CA LEU A 28 21.07 -8.59 -10.42
C LEU A 28 21.96 -7.34 -10.36
N ALA A 29 23.29 -7.49 -10.31
CA ALA A 29 24.21 -6.37 -10.36
C ALA A 29 24.12 -5.60 -11.70
N THR A 30 23.89 -6.32 -12.81
CA THR A 30 23.64 -5.72 -14.13
C THR A 30 22.35 -4.91 -14.12
N ALA A 31 21.27 -5.45 -13.54
CA ALA A 31 20.01 -4.73 -13.38
C ALA A 31 20.14 -3.48 -12.49
N CYS A 32 20.87 -3.55 -11.37
CA CYS A 32 21.16 -2.38 -10.52
C CYS A 32 21.91 -1.29 -11.30
N SER A 33 22.90 -1.70 -12.10
CA SER A 33 23.68 -0.78 -12.93
C SER A 33 22.82 -0.12 -14.01
N LEU A 34 21.91 -0.89 -14.63
CA LEU A 34 20.95 -0.37 -15.59
C LEU A 34 19.98 0.62 -14.93
N ALA A 35 19.40 0.29 -13.78
CA ALA A 35 18.52 1.20 -13.06
C ALA A 35 19.23 2.53 -12.75
N ARG A 36 20.48 2.47 -12.27
CA ARG A 36 21.30 3.67 -12.03
C ARG A 36 21.57 4.47 -13.32
N LEU A 37 21.86 3.80 -14.43
CA LEU A 37 22.05 4.45 -15.74
C LEU A 37 20.79 5.20 -16.19
N LEU A 38 19.61 4.65 -15.88
CA LEU A 38 18.31 5.26 -16.17
C LEU A 38 17.91 6.37 -15.16
N GLY A 39 18.80 6.73 -14.22
CA GLY A 39 18.51 7.71 -13.18
C GLY A 39 17.51 7.21 -12.13
N LYS A 40 17.38 5.89 -11.98
CA LYS A 40 16.48 5.24 -11.02
C LYS A 40 17.24 4.77 -9.79
N THR A 41 16.53 4.74 -8.67
CA THR A 41 16.94 4.10 -7.43
C THR A 41 16.43 2.67 -7.43
N ALA A 42 17.33 1.70 -7.38
CA ALA A 42 16.99 0.29 -7.32
C ALA A 42 16.85 -0.19 -5.88
N VAL A 43 15.81 -0.97 -5.60
CA VAL A 43 15.66 -1.74 -4.36
C VAL A 43 15.54 -3.21 -4.72
N LEU A 44 16.35 -4.07 -4.07
CA LEU A 44 16.29 -5.51 -4.28
C LEU A 44 15.12 -6.08 -3.46
N VAL A 45 14.22 -6.80 -4.11
CA VAL A 45 13.02 -7.37 -3.51
C VAL A 45 12.93 -8.87 -3.83
N ALA A 46 12.46 -9.69 -2.90
CA ALA A 46 12.20 -11.10 -3.14
C ALA A 46 10.99 -11.28 -4.07
N ASP A 47 11.00 -12.35 -4.85
CA ASP A 47 9.88 -12.78 -5.69
C ASP A 47 8.71 -13.29 -4.82
N THR A 48 7.87 -12.36 -4.37
CA THR A 48 6.66 -12.63 -3.59
C THR A 48 5.47 -11.89 -4.21
N PRO A 49 4.23 -12.41 -4.07
CA PRO A 49 3.03 -11.72 -4.56
C PRO A 49 2.98 -10.26 -4.10
N GLY A 50 2.87 -9.33 -5.06
CA GLY A 50 2.82 -7.89 -4.80
C GLY A 50 4.17 -7.22 -4.51
N PHE A 51 5.29 -7.96 -4.49
CA PHE A 51 6.63 -7.44 -4.19
C PHE A 51 6.64 -6.62 -2.90
N ALA A 52 7.19 -5.39 -2.89
CA ALA A 52 7.15 -4.53 -1.71
C ALA A 52 6.02 -3.49 -1.78
N VAL A 53 6.05 -2.60 -2.77
CA VAL A 53 5.10 -1.47 -2.85
C VAL A 53 3.67 -1.94 -3.06
N ASN A 54 3.41 -2.82 -4.03
CA ASN A 54 2.03 -3.24 -4.34
C ASN A 54 1.43 -4.06 -3.20
N ARG A 55 2.24 -4.87 -2.50
CA ARG A 55 1.83 -5.64 -1.32
C ARG A 55 1.33 -4.72 -0.20
N ILE A 56 2.08 -3.67 0.10
CA ILE A 56 1.72 -2.68 1.13
C ILE A 56 0.49 -1.86 0.73
N LEU A 57 0.46 -1.33 -0.51
CA LEU A 57 -0.68 -0.54 -0.97
C LEU A 57 -1.97 -1.36 -1.04
N THR A 58 -1.87 -2.62 -1.46
CA THR A 58 -3.04 -3.52 -1.49
C THR A 58 -3.54 -3.80 -0.07
N ARG A 59 -2.65 -3.98 0.92
CA ARG A 59 -3.08 -4.13 2.32
C ARG A 59 -3.87 -2.92 2.81
N LEU A 60 -3.43 -1.70 2.47
CA LEU A 60 -4.16 -0.47 2.76
C LEU A 60 -5.55 -0.49 2.13
N PHE A 61 -5.64 -0.79 0.83
CA PHE A 61 -6.93 -0.83 0.13
C PHE A 61 -7.85 -1.91 0.70
N CYS A 62 -7.34 -3.09 1.04
CA CYS A 62 -8.13 -4.15 1.64
C CYS A 62 -8.82 -3.69 2.93
N GLU A 63 -8.10 -3.04 3.84
CA GLU A 63 -8.69 -2.54 5.09
C GLU A 63 -9.74 -1.45 4.85
N LEU A 64 -9.42 -0.48 3.99
CA LEU A 64 -10.34 0.60 3.67
C LEU A 64 -11.63 0.07 3.03
N LEU A 65 -11.49 -0.78 2.01
CA LEU A 65 -12.63 -1.32 1.28
C LEU A 65 -13.45 -2.29 2.14
N GLN A 66 -12.80 -3.02 3.06
CA GLN A 66 -13.52 -3.85 4.02
C GLN A 66 -14.36 -3.01 4.99
N LEU A 67 -13.88 -1.84 5.42
CA LEU A 67 -14.67 -0.92 6.24
C LEU A 67 -15.89 -0.41 5.47
N ILE A 68 -15.69 0.02 4.22
CA ILE A 68 -16.77 0.52 3.34
C ILE A 68 -17.79 -0.59 3.07
N ASP A 69 -17.36 -1.81 2.72
CA ASP A 69 -18.24 -2.95 2.49
C ASP A 69 -19.03 -3.37 3.75
N ASN A 70 -18.55 -3.01 4.93
CA ASN A 70 -19.23 -3.24 6.21
C ASN A 70 -20.09 -2.06 6.67
N GLY A 71 -20.30 -1.04 5.83
CA GLY A 71 -21.22 0.08 6.12
C GLY A 71 -20.57 1.27 6.82
N ALA A 72 -19.23 1.40 6.78
CA ALA A 72 -18.58 2.65 7.16
C ALA A 72 -18.88 3.76 6.14
N ASP A 73 -19.00 5.00 6.61
CA ASP A 73 -19.12 6.15 5.71
C ASP A 73 -17.89 6.27 4.80
N ILE A 74 -18.13 6.32 3.50
CA ILE A 74 -17.07 6.27 2.48
C ILE A 74 -16.18 7.52 2.51
N GLU A 75 -16.75 8.71 2.74
CA GLU A 75 -15.97 9.95 2.79
C GLU A 75 -15.10 9.98 4.04
N LEU A 76 -15.66 9.60 5.19
CA LEU A 76 -14.92 9.48 6.44
C LEU A 76 -13.78 8.46 6.32
N ALA A 77 -14.05 7.30 5.73
CA ALA A 77 -13.06 6.24 5.57
C ALA A 77 -11.92 6.66 4.65
N ASP A 78 -12.23 7.30 3.52
CA ASP A 78 -11.22 7.77 2.56
C ASP A 78 -10.33 8.88 3.13
N HIS A 79 -10.91 9.78 3.93
CA HIS A 79 -10.22 10.91 4.53
C HIS A 79 -9.58 10.61 5.91
N ALA A 80 -9.74 9.40 6.45
CA ALA A 80 -9.19 9.04 7.77
C ALA A 80 -7.65 9.16 7.84
N LEU A 81 -6.96 9.08 6.69
CA LEU A 81 -5.50 9.17 6.60
C LEU A 81 -4.98 10.57 6.24
N ASP A 82 -5.86 11.56 6.05
CA ASP A 82 -5.48 12.94 5.70
C ASP A 82 -4.43 13.56 6.63
N PRO A 83 -4.46 13.34 7.97
CA PRO A 83 -3.45 13.88 8.87
C PRO A 83 -2.01 13.38 8.58
N LEU A 84 -1.87 12.28 7.83
CA LEU A 84 -0.55 11.78 7.41
C LEU A 84 0.02 12.60 6.24
N GLY A 85 -0.80 13.40 5.56
CA GLY A 85 -0.38 14.24 4.43
C GLY A 85 -0.03 13.46 3.17
N LEU A 86 -0.65 12.29 2.96
CA LEU A 86 -0.47 11.49 1.74
C LEU A 86 -0.77 12.33 0.47
N PRO A 87 -0.14 12.06 -0.68
CA PRO A 87 -0.32 12.88 -1.89
C PRO A 87 -1.75 12.97 -2.41
N MET A 88 -2.56 11.96 -2.11
CA MET A 88 -3.97 11.85 -2.44
C MET A 88 -4.61 10.81 -1.52
N THR A 89 -5.94 10.85 -1.42
CA THR A 89 -6.70 9.87 -0.65
C THR A 89 -6.61 8.48 -1.29
N PRO A 90 -6.78 7.40 -0.51
CA PRO A 90 -6.75 6.04 -1.05
C PRO A 90 -7.71 5.79 -2.24
N LEU A 91 -8.97 6.24 -2.18
CA LEU A 91 -9.92 6.04 -3.27
C LEU A 91 -9.57 6.87 -4.50
N THR A 92 -8.97 8.04 -4.30
CA THR A 92 -8.39 8.82 -5.41
C THR A 92 -7.27 8.03 -6.10
N LEU A 93 -6.34 7.45 -5.31
CA LEU A 93 -5.25 6.62 -5.85
C LEU A 93 -5.80 5.37 -6.57
N LEU A 94 -6.79 4.70 -5.99
CA LEU A 94 -7.46 3.55 -6.60
C LEU A 94 -8.08 3.93 -7.95
N GLY A 95 -8.68 5.12 -8.07
CA GLY A 95 -9.20 5.63 -9.34
C GLY A 95 -8.13 5.83 -10.43
N PHE A 96 -6.90 6.20 -10.04
CA PHE A 96 -5.77 6.29 -10.98
C PHE A 96 -5.23 4.91 -11.39
N ILE A 97 -5.26 3.92 -10.49
CA ILE A 97 -4.89 2.53 -10.79
C ILE A 97 -5.95 1.87 -11.69
N GLY A 98 -7.23 2.15 -11.41
CA GLY A 98 -8.38 1.55 -12.08
C GLY A 98 -8.99 0.40 -11.26
N PRO A 99 -10.31 0.40 -11.01
CA PRO A 99 -10.98 -0.62 -10.18
C PRO A 99 -10.74 -2.07 -10.63
N ALA A 100 -10.79 -2.34 -11.94
CA ALA A 100 -10.58 -3.69 -12.47
C ALA A 100 -9.13 -4.19 -12.26
N VAL A 101 -8.15 -3.30 -12.37
CA VAL A 101 -6.74 -3.62 -12.11
C VAL A 101 -6.54 -3.88 -10.62
N GLN A 102 -7.08 -3.02 -9.77
CA GLN A 102 -6.97 -3.19 -8.33
C GLN A 102 -7.68 -4.47 -7.85
N LEU A 103 -8.85 -4.80 -8.39
CA LEU A 103 -9.56 -6.04 -8.08
C LEU A 103 -8.70 -7.27 -8.41
N HIS A 104 -8.11 -7.31 -9.59
CA HIS A 104 -7.24 -8.40 -10.01
C HIS A 104 -6.01 -8.56 -9.09
N ILE A 105 -5.43 -7.45 -8.64
CA ILE A 105 -4.33 -7.48 -7.67
C ILE A 105 -4.83 -8.01 -6.33
N CYS A 106 -5.98 -7.53 -5.82
CA CYS A 106 -6.58 -8.04 -4.58
C CYS A 106 -6.86 -9.54 -4.63
N GLU A 107 -7.43 -10.05 -5.73
CA GLU A 107 -7.68 -11.49 -5.92
C GLU A 107 -6.38 -12.30 -5.91
N THR A 108 -5.33 -11.80 -6.57
CA THR A 108 -4.01 -12.42 -6.58
C THR A 108 -3.40 -12.47 -5.18
N MET A 109 -3.50 -11.36 -4.44
CA MET A 109 -3.01 -11.28 -3.07
C MET A 109 -3.82 -12.15 -2.11
N HIS A 110 -5.15 -12.20 -2.26
CA HIS A 110 -6.03 -13.06 -1.47
C HIS A 110 -5.75 -14.55 -1.72
N ALA A 111 -5.54 -14.97 -2.97
CA ALA A 111 -5.18 -16.34 -3.27
C ALA A 111 -3.87 -16.78 -2.60
N ALA A 112 -2.90 -15.86 -2.43
CA ALA A 112 -1.65 -16.12 -1.75
C ALA A 112 -1.76 -16.02 -0.20
N TYR A 113 -2.57 -15.09 0.29
CA TYR A 113 -2.64 -14.69 1.70
C TYR A 113 -4.10 -14.45 2.14
N PRO A 114 -4.94 -15.49 2.15
CA PRO A 114 -6.39 -15.35 2.27
C PRO A 114 -6.86 -14.72 3.59
N ASP A 115 -6.08 -14.90 4.66
CA ASP A 115 -6.44 -14.43 6.01
C ASP A 115 -6.30 -12.92 6.19
N ARG A 116 -5.57 -12.23 5.31
CA ARG A 116 -5.22 -10.80 5.48
C ARG A 116 -5.34 -9.94 4.23
N PHE A 117 -5.71 -10.50 3.09
CA PHE A 117 -6.02 -9.69 1.90
C PHE A 117 -7.49 -9.90 1.54
N TYR A 118 -8.31 -8.90 1.81
CA TYR A 118 -9.74 -8.95 1.58
C TYR A 118 -10.09 -8.63 0.11
N VAL A 119 -11.01 -9.38 -0.48
CA VAL A 119 -11.57 -9.10 -1.82
C VAL A 119 -12.91 -8.41 -1.65
N SER A 120 -12.95 -7.12 -2.02
CA SER A 120 -14.12 -6.28 -1.80
C SER A 120 -15.26 -6.54 -2.79
N THR A 121 -16.47 -6.63 -2.25
CA THR A 121 -17.70 -6.77 -3.03
C THR A 121 -18.06 -5.49 -3.74
N SER A 122 -17.90 -4.32 -3.10
CA SER A 122 -18.10 -3.04 -3.79
C SER A 122 -17.08 -2.85 -4.91
N LEU A 123 -15.80 -3.19 -4.68
CA LEU A 123 -14.78 -3.06 -5.73
C LEU A 123 -15.11 -3.92 -6.95
N ALA A 124 -15.59 -5.15 -6.72
CA ALA A 124 -16.06 -6.03 -7.77
C ALA A 124 -17.25 -5.43 -8.55
N ALA A 125 -18.24 -4.88 -7.84
CA ALA A 125 -19.40 -4.23 -8.47
C ALA A 125 -19.00 -2.98 -9.29
N ILE A 126 -18.11 -2.14 -8.76
CA ILE A 126 -17.56 -0.95 -9.43
C ILE A 126 -16.80 -1.34 -10.70
N ALA A 127 -16.00 -2.42 -10.64
CA ALA A 127 -15.26 -2.95 -11.77
C ALA A 127 -16.18 -3.54 -12.85
N ASP A 128 -17.20 -4.30 -12.47
CA ASP A 128 -18.19 -4.88 -13.39
C ASP A 128 -19.01 -3.78 -14.10
N ALA A 129 -19.39 -2.74 -13.36
CA ALA A 129 -20.02 -1.53 -13.89
C ALA A 129 -19.08 -0.66 -14.75
N ARG A 130 -17.78 -1.01 -14.83
CA ARG A 130 -16.73 -0.29 -15.59
C ARG A 130 -16.62 1.18 -15.21
N LEU A 131 -16.88 1.50 -13.94
CA LEU A 131 -16.63 2.83 -13.42
C LEU A 131 -15.13 3.07 -13.28
N ARG A 132 -14.73 4.34 -13.38
CA ARG A 132 -13.31 4.73 -13.27
C ARG A 132 -12.78 4.71 -11.84
N GLY A 133 -13.67 4.66 -10.85
CA GLY A 133 -13.36 4.74 -9.43
C GLY A 133 -14.64 5.00 -8.64
N TYR A 134 -14.48 5.24 -7.34
CA TYR A 134 -15.58 5.63 -6.45
C TYR A 134 -15.87 7.12 -6.51
N LEU A 135 -14.85 7.92 -6.83
CA LEU A 135 -14.89 9.38 -6.78
C LEU A 135 -14.83 9.98 -8.19
N ASP A 136 -15.41 11.16 -8.34
CA ASP A 136 -15.20 12.03 -9.50
C ASP A 136 -13.86 12.79 -9.40
N LYS A 137 -13.60 13.68 -10.38
CA LYS A 137 -12.36 14.46 -10.42
C LYS A 137 -12.23 15.51 -9.30
N SER A 138 -13.33 15.82 -8.63
CA SER A 138 -13.36 16.75 -7.50
C SER A 138 -13.18 16.06 -6.15
N GLY A 139 -13.15 14.71 -6.13
CA GLY A 139 -13.11 13.93 -4.91
C GLY A 139 -14.50 13.60 -4.34
N THR A 140 -15.58 13.93 -5.07
CA THR A 140 -16.95 13.62 -4.63
C THR A 140 -17.34 12.21 -5.05
N VAL A 141 -18.04 11.47 -4.18
CA VAL A 141 -18.52 10.12 -4.51
C VAL A 141 -19.47 10.17 -5.71
N LEU A 142 -19.23 9.31 -6.71
CA LEU A 142 -20.09 9.19 -7.88
C LEU A 142 -21.45 8.62 -7.48
N PRO A 143 -22.59 9.17 -7.95
CA PRO A 143 -23.91 8.61 -7.67
C PRO A 143 -24.04 7.14 -8.10
N GLU A 144 -23.42 6.77 -9.22
CA GLU A 144 -23.39 5.39 -9.72
C GLU A 144 -22.56 4.48 -8.82
N ALA A 145 -21.49 5.00 -8.20
CA ALA A 145 -20.70 4.24 -7.25
C ALA A 145 -21.45 4.09 -5.93
N ALA A 146 -22.04 5.16 -5.41
CA ALA A 146 -22.83 5.16 -4.17
C ALA A 146 -23.99 4.15 -4.22
N ALA A 147 -24.64 3.98 -5.39
CA ALA A 147 -25.70 3.01 -5.59
C ALA A 147 -25.24 1.53 -5.50
N LEU A 148 -23.93 1.27 -5.55
CA LEU A 148 -23.31 -0.05 -5.46
C LEU A 148 -22.71 -0.34 -4.09
N LEU A 149 -22.76 0.62 -3.15
CA LEU A 149 -22.27 0.47 -1.80
C LEU A 149 -23.38 -0.03 -0.87
N PRO A 150 -23.03 -0.71 0.24
CA PRO A 150 -23.97 -0.91 1.33
C PRO A 150 -24.42 0.43 1.92
N ALA A 151 -25.52 0.42 2.67
CA ALA A 151 -25.92 1.59 3.44
C ALA A 151 -24.86 1.92 4.50
N ALA A 152 -24.54 3.20 4.67
CA ALA A 152 -23.67 3.66 5.73
C ALA A 152 -24.44 3.68 7.06
N ASP A 153 -24.41 2.57 7.78
CA ASP A 153 -25.16 2.36 9.04
C ASP A 153 -24.27 2.02 10.24
N VAL A 154 -22.95 1.95 10.02
CA VAL A 154 -21.97 1.73 11.08
C VAL A 154 -21.35 3.07 11.49
N ASP A 155 -21.59 3.45 12.75
CA ASP A 155 -20.91 4.57 13.36
C ASP A 155 -19.40 4.31 13.37
N SER A 156 -18.66 5.23 12.76
CA SER A 156 -17.25 5.06 12.44
C SER A 156 -16.49 6.27 12.94
N ASP A 157 -15.32 6.04 13.53
CA ASP A 157 -14.43 7.09 14.03
C ASP A 157 -13.17 7.14 13.17
N ALA A 158 -12.81 8.34 12.69
CA ALA A 158 -11.66 8.53 11.79
C ALA A 158 -10.34 8.08 12.45
N ASP A 159 -10.17 8.33 13.75
CA ASP A 159 -8.98 7.90 14.48
C ASP A 159 -8.93 6.38 14.62
N ALA A 160 -10.06 5.73 14.92
CA ALA A 160 -10.17 4.27 14.93
C ALA A 160 -9.86 3.63 13.56
N ILE A 161 -10.37 4.21 12.46
CA ILE A 161 -10.08 3.76 11.09
C ILE A 161 -8.58 3.88 10.80
N LYS A 162 -7.99 5.05 11.09
CA LYS A 162 -6.56 5.28 10.91
C LYS A 162 -5.71 4.29 11.70
N ILE A 163 -6.04 4.05 12.97
CA ILE A 163 -5.34 3.08 13.82
C ILE A 163 -5.43 1.68 13.20
N ARG A 164 -6.62 1.25 12.78
CA ARG A 164 -6.83 -0.06 12.14
C ARG A 164 -5.97 -0.22 10.89
N ILE A 165 -5.94 0.77 10.01
CA ILE A 165 -5.13 0.72 8.79
C ILE A 165 -3.64 0.66 9.13
N LEU A 166 -3.16 1.51 10.05
CA LEU A 166 -1.76 1.51 10.46
C LEU A 166 -1.34 0.19 11.11
N ASP A 167 -2.22 -0.42 11.91
CA ASP A 167 -1.98 -1.71 12.55
C ASP A 167 -1.88 -2.84 11.50
N ALA A 168 -2.77 -2.85 10.49
CA ALA A 168 -2.71 -3.79 9.37
C ALA A 168 -1.44 -3.61 8.51
N LEU A 169 -1.00 -2.36 8.31
CA LEU A 169 0.26 -2.07 7.63
C LEU A 169 1.47 -2.51 8.47
N ALA A 170 1.44 -2.33 9.79
CA ALA A 170 2.48 -2.84 10.69
C ALA A 170 2.56 -4.37 10.66
N GLU A 171 1.42 -5.06 10.68
CA GLU A 171 1.36 -6.51 10.51
C GLU A 171 2.07 -6.92 9.21
N GLU A 172 1.68 -6.34 8.07
CA GLU A 172 2.22 -6.73 6.78
C GLU A 172 3.72 -6.40 6.64
N VAL A 173 4.15 -5.23 7.11
CA VAL A 173 5.58 -4.86 7.13
C VAL A 173 6.40 -5.85 7.95
N GLY A 174 5.94 -6.23 9.15
CA GLY A 174 6.69 -7.18 9.97
C GLY A 174 6.76 -8.57 9.36
N LEU A 175 5.69 -9.03 8.69
CA LEU A 175 5.70 -10.27 7.92
C LEU A 175 6.68 -10.19 6.75
N MET A 176 6.67 -9.11 5.98
CA MET A 176 7.61 -8.89 4.87
C MET A 176 9.07 -8.91 5.34
N LEU A 177 9.38 -8.33 6.51
CA LEU A 177 10.71 -8.38 7.10
C LEU A 177 11.08 -9.79 7.57
N ALA A 178 10.16 -10.51 8.21
CA ALA A 178 10.39 -11.90 8.64
C ALA A 178 10.60 -12.85 7.46
N GLU A 179 9.86 -12.65 6.37
CA GLU A 179 9.96 -13.38 5.09
C GLU A 179 11.19 -12.95 4.27
N LYS A 180 11.90 -11.89 4.68
CA LYS A 180 13.02 -11.29 3.95
C LYS A 180 12.65 -10.84 2.54
N VAL A 181 11.45 -10.27 2.38
CA VAL A 181 11.00 -9.64 1.14
C VAL A 181 11.95 -8.52 0.74
N VAL A 182 12.49 -7.80 1.72
CA VAL A 182 13.58 -6.82 1.55
C VAL A 182 14.66 -7.05 2.61
N SER A 183 15.80 -6.34 2.53
CA SER A 183 16.92 -6.57 3.44
C SER A 183 16.68 -6.03 4.85
N GLY A 184 15.85 -4.98 4.99
CA GLY A 184 15.49 -4.37 6.26
C GLY A 184 14.47 -3.24 6.13
N PRO A 185 14.10 -2.58 7.25
CA PRO A 185 13.06 -1.54 7.27
C PRO A 185 13.32 -0.37 6.33
N ALA A 186 14.58 0.07 6.22
CA ALA A 186 14.96 1.18 5.34
C ALA A 186 14.66 0.92 3.85
N ASP A 187 14.65 -0.33 3.41
CA ASP A 187 14.26 -0.68 2.03
C ASP A 187 12.75 -0.54 1.82
N ILE A 188 11.93 -0.89 2.82
CA ILE A 188 10.48 -0.61 2.81
C ILE A 188 10.25 0.90 2.72
N ASP A 189 10.97 1.69 3.52
CA ASP A 189 10.83 3.13 3.52
C ASP A 189 11.22 3.73 2.17
N LEU A 190 12.34 3.29 1.60
CA LEU A 190 12.78 3.73 0.28
C LEU A 190 11.75 3.37 -0.79
N CYS A 191 11.18 2.16 -0.74
CA CYS A 191 10.09 1.74 -1.62
C CYS A 191 8.87 2.66 -1.49
N MET A 192 8.40 2.96 -0.28
CA MET A 192 7.19 3.77 -0.10
C MET A 192 7.42 5.25 -0.42
N LEU A 193 8.59 5.80 -0.07
CA LEU A 193 8.96 7.18 -0.39
C LEU A 193 9.11 7.40 -1.90
N LEU A 194 9.70 6.45 -2.63
CA LEU A 194 10.04 6.63 -4.04
C LEU A 194 9.00 6.02 -5.01
N GLY A 195 8.29 4.98 -4.60
CA GLY A 195 7.30 4.28 -5.40
C GLY A 195 5.88 4.76 -5.17
N ALA A 196 5.52 5.02 -3.91
CA ALA A 196 4.18 5.50 -3.53
C ALA A 196 4.15 6.99 -3.14
N ASN A 197 5.29 7.68 -3.25
CA ASN A 197 5.45 9.10 -2.91
C ASN A 197 4.99 9.44 -1.47
N TYR A 198 5.28 8.55 -0.51
CA TYR A 198 4.95 8.81 0.88
C TYR A 198 5.61 10.13 1.38
N PRO A 199 4.95 10.87 2.29
CA PRO A 199 5.44 12.17 2.72
C PRO A 199 6.78 12.07 3.44
N ARG A 200 7.78 12.80 2.95
CA ARG A 200 9.16 12.75 3.47
C ARG A 200 9.28 13.13 4.94
N HIS A 201 8.39 13.99 5.43
CA HIS A 201 8.40 14.43 6.83
C HIS A 201 8.06 13.29 7.82
N LEU A 202 7.47 12.19 7.34
CA LEU A 202 7.22 10.99 8.14
C LEU A 202 8.45 10.07 8.21
N GLY A 203 9.52 10.34 7.45
CA GLY A 203 10.74 9.54 7.41
C GLY A 203 10.63 8.21 6.64
N GLY A 204 9.43 7.74 6.36
CA GLY A 204 9.14 6.46 5.71
C GLY A 204 7.87 5.83 6.29
N LEU A 205 7.51 4.64 5.82
CA LEU A 205 6.38 3.92 6.39
C LEU A 205 6.75 3.34 7.77
N THR A 206 7.92 2.73 7.91
CA THR A 206 8.29 2.04 9.14
C THR A 206 8.57 3.00 10.32
N PRO A 207 9.16 4.20 10.14
CA PRO A 207 9.19 5.23 11.19
C PRO A 207 7.80 5.75 11.57
N LEU A 208 6.89 5.91 10.60
CA LEU A 208 5.49 6.27 10.89
C LEU A 208 4.82 5.21 11.78
N LEU A 209 5.03 3.93 11.48
CA LEU A 209 4.47 2.82 12.26
C LEU A 209 5.05 2.76 13.68
N ASP A 210 6.33 3.12 13.86
CA ASP A 210 6.96 3.24 15.18
C ASP A 210 6.42 4.44 15.97
N GLN A 211 6.24 5.60 15.32
CA GLN A 211 5.72 6.82 15.95
C GLN A 211 4.25 6.70 16.34
N SER A 212 3.42 6.10 15.49
CA SER A 212 2.00 5.83 15.77
C SER A 212 1.79 4.72 16.82
N GLY A 213 2.86 3.99 17.18
CA GLY A 213 2.83 2.85 18.08
C GLY A 213 2.22 1.59 17.48
N ALA A 214 1.93 1.56 16.17
CA ALA A 214 1.38 0.40 15.48
C ALA A 214 2.34 -0.79 15.52
N SER A 215 3.64 -0.56 15.30
CA SER A 215 4.67 -1.60 15.39
C SER A 215 4.69 -2.24 16.79
N ARG A 216 4.61 -1.44 17.86
CA ARG A 216 4.53 -1.94 19.24
C ARG A 216 3.25 -2.70 19.52
N ARG A 217 2.08 -2.20 19.07
CA ARG A 217 0.79 -2.88 19.27
C ARG A 217 0.77 -4.27 18.62
N ILE A 218 1.34 -4.38 17.42
CA ILE A 218 1.24 -5.60 16.60
C ILE A 218 2.41 -6.56 16.80
N TRP A 219 3.63 -6.06 16.91
CA TRP A 219 4.85 -6.86 17.00
C TRP A 219 5.56 -6.81 18.35
N GLY A 220 5.05 -6.02 19.29
CA GLY A 220 5.64 -5.86 20.62
C GLY A 220 6.98 -5.11 20.65
N LYS A 221 7.40 -4.51 19.52
CA LYS A 221 8.65 -3.75 19.39
C LYS A 221 8.60 -2.80 18.19
N ASP A 222 9.49 -1.83 18.20
CA ASP A 222 9.73 -0.94 17.06
C ASP A 222 10.51 -1.66 15.95
N PHE A 223 10.31 -1.23 14.70
CA PHE A 223 11.15 -1.63 13.58
C PHE A 223 12.55 -1.01 13.67
N HIS A 224 12.65 0.18 14.28
CA HIS A 224 13.91 0.87 14.55
C HIS A 224 14.22 0.97 16.06
N PRO A 225 14.80 -0.07 16.67
CA PRO A 225 15.19 -0.01 18.07
C PRO A 225 16.28 1.05 18.28
N GLY A 226 15.99 2.07 19.10
CA GLY A 226 16.96 3.06 19.56
C GLY A 226 16.99 4.39 18.81
N SER A 227 16.07 4.66 17.88
CA SER A 227 15.93 5.99 17.23
C SER A 227 15.16 7.01 18.08
N GLY A 228 15.26 6.89 19.41
CA GLY A 228 14.44 7.61 20.38
C GLY A 228 14.35 9.11 20.08
N PHE A 229 13.18 9.54 19.63
CA PHE A 229 12.61 10.84 19.99
C PHE A 229 11.64 10.62 21.17
N ALA A 230 12.19 10.08 22.25
CA ALA A 230 11.66 10.06 23.61
C ALA A 230 12.92 10.23 24.46
N ASP A 231 13.18 11.35 25.13
CA ASP A 231 12.30 12.33 25.77
C ASP A 231 12.51 13.77 25.27
#